data_AF-A0A936Q5Y8-F1
#
_entry.id   AF-A0A936Q5Y8-F1
#
_cell.length_a   1.000
_cell.length_b   1.000
_cell.length_c   1.000
_cell.angle_alpha   90.00
_cell.angle_beta   90.00
_cell.angle_gamma   90.00
#
_symmetry.space_group_name_H-M   'P 1'
#
loop_
_entity.id
_entity.type
_entity.pdbx_description
1 polymer ?
#
loop_
_entity_poly.entity_id
_entity_poly.type
_entity_poly.pdbx_seq_one_letter_code
_entity_poly.pdbx_strand_id
1 'polypeptide(L)'
;MYTESPVVCLTIARTVADVARVVNALFLLLYEGGGSNSLRLLTPHGGPLEPEQCDAVWWLKELRRIEFHDLDHGDPTESRRKWRQYGKTLVAMGLNHVPSTPEEFALLQRRLYEGLVAVLRRALASLPLPSA
;
A
#
# COMPACT_ATOMS: atom_id res chain seq x y z
N MET A 1 -6.34 18.12 -17.09
CA MET A 1 -5.53 16.95 -17.52
C MET A 1 -4.27 16.91 -16.70
N TYR A 2 -4.15 15.98 -15.75
CA TYR A 2 -2.88 15.75 -15.06
C TYR A 2 -1.98 14.97 -16.02
N THR A 3 -1.00 15.64 -16.62
CA THR A 3 0.04 15.01 -17.44
C THR A 3 0.72 13.90 -16.65
N GLU A 4 1.12 12.81 -17.31
CA GLU A 4 1.83 11.70 -16.70
C GLU A 4 3.17 12.17 -16.12
N SER A 5 3.17 12.64 -14.88
CA SER A 5 4.43 12.81 -14.15
C SER A 5 4.94 11.42 -13.77
N PRO A 6 6.14 11.04 -14.22
CA PRO A 6 6.75 9.80 -13.77
C PRO A 6 6.97 9.87 -12.26
N VAL A 7 6.67 8.78 -11.56
CA VAL A 7 6.99 8.66 -10.14
C VAL A 7 8.51 8.54 -10.03
N VAL A 8 9.17 9.61 -9.57
CA VAL A 8 10.62 9.61 -9.34
C VAL A 8 10.88 9.34 -7.86
N CYS A 9 11.39 8.14 -7.55
CA CYS A 9 11.87 7.82 -6.21
C CYS A 9 13.25 8.48 -5.99
N LEU A 10 13.29 9.60 -5.27
CA LEU A 10 14.55 10.27 -4.91
C LEU A 10 15.40 9.43 -3.94
N THR A 11 14.75 8.56 -3.17
CA THR A 11 15.40 7.58 -2.30
C THR A 11 14.78 6.21 -2.54
N ILE A 12 15.62 5.25 -2.91
CA ILE A 12 15.22 3.87 -3.20
C ILE A 12 15.53 3.02 -1.96
N ALA A 13 14.54 2.24 -1.54
CA ALA A 13 14.68 1.29 -0.44
C ALA A 13 15.66 0.19 -0.82
N ARG A 14 16.59 -0.11 0.09
CA ARG A 14 17.61 -1.15 -0.11
C ARG A 14 17.56 -2.24 0.95
N THR A 15 16.75 -2.02 1.99
CA THR A 15 16.66 -2.87 3.16
C THR A 15 15.20 -2.98 3.62
N VAL A 16 14.94 -3.95 4.50
CA VAL A 16 13.66 -4.07 5.22
C VAL A 16 13.34 -2.78 5.97
N ALA A 17 14.31 -2.20 6.67
CA ALA A 17 14.11 -0.98 7.45
C ALA A 17 13.71 0.22 6.58
N ASP A 18 14.27 0.34 5.37
CA ASP A 18 13.88 1.39 4.44
C ASP A 18 12.42 1.25 4.01
N VAL A 19 12.01 0.03 3.62
CA VAL A 19 10.63 -0.26 3.24
C VAL A 19 9.69 -0.02 4.40
N ALA A 20 10.02 -0.52 5.59
CA ALA A 20 9.17 -0.37 6.76
C ALA A 20 8.93 1.09 7.12
N ARG A 21 9.96 1.93 7.07
CA ARG A 21 9.82 3.38 7.28
C ARG A 21 8.85 4.01 6.29
N VAL A 22 8.99 3.70 5.00
CA VAL A 22 8.12 4.23 3.93
C VAL A 22 6.68 3.73 4.09
N VAL A 23 6.52 2.42 4.27
CA VAL A 23 5.21 1.77 4.44
C VAL A 23 4.51 2.32 5.67
N ASN A 24 5.21 2.49 6.80
CA ASN A 24 4.61 3.00 8.03
C ASN A 24 4.15 4.45 7.88
N ALA A 25 4.96 5.32 7.26
CA ALA A 25 4.57 6.70 6.99
C ALA A 25 3.31 6.78 6.09
N LEU A 26 3.28 5.99 5.01
CA LEU A 26 2.15 5.95 4.09
C LEU A 26 0.92 5.28 4.70
N PHE A 27 1.09 4.26 5.53
CA PHE A 27 0.01 3.61 6.26
C PHE A 27 -0.68 4.60 7.20
N LEU A 28 0.07 5.38 7.98
CA LEU A 28 -0.50 6.39 8.86
C LEU A 28 -1.28 7.45 8.07
N LEU A 29 -0.75 7.87 6.91
CA LEU A 29 -1.38 8.91 6.09
C LEU A 29 -2.63 8.42 5.35
N LEU A 30 -2.51 7.31 4.62
CA LEU A 30 -3.49 6.89 3.62
C LEU A 30 -4.45 5.81 4.14
N TYR A 31 -3.98 4.94 5.02
CA TYR A 31 -4.82 3.92 5.64
C TYR A 31 -5.48 4.47 6.91
N GLU A 32 -4.70 4.81 7.95
CA GLU A 32 -5.27 5.30 9.22
C GLU A 32 -5.94 6.65 9.06
N GLY A 33 -5.23 7.63 8.48
CA GLY A 33 -5.79 8.94 8.17
C GLY A 33 -6.98 8.89 7.19
N GLY A 34 -7.04 7.84 6.36
CA GLY A 34 -8.14 7.57 5.44
C GLY A 34 -9.40 6.97 6.09
N GLY A 35 -9.35 6.54 7.35
CA GLY A 35 -10.48 5.90 8.05
C GLY A 35 -10.31 4.40 8.33
N SER A 36 -9.12 3.85 8.11
CA SER A 36 -8.71 2.48 8.46
C SER A 36 -9.61 1.43 7.82
N ASN A 37 -10.33 0.60 8.59
CA ASN A 37 -11.26 -0.39 8.03
C ASN A 37 -12.50 0.24 7.36
N SER A 38 -12.75 1.53 7.63
CA SER A 38 -13.83 2.32 7.04
C SER A 38 -13.25 3.41 6.14
N LEU A 39 -12.41 3.02 5.16
CA LEU A 39 -11.74 3.96 4.26
C LEU A 39 -12.77 4.89 3.59
N ARG A 40 -12.64 6.19 3.84
CA ARG A 40 -13.56 7.23 3.34
C ARG A 40 -13.55 7.40 1.82
N LEU A 41 -12.56 6.81 1.14
CA LEU A 41 -12.51 6.77 -0.32
C LEU A 41 -13.47 5.75 -0.92
N LEU A 42 -14.02 4.82 -0.12
CA LEU A 42 -14.86 3.76 -0.63
C LEU A 42 -16.32 4.16 -0.79
N THR A 43 -16.98 3.66 -1.84
CA THR A 43 -18.41 3.87 -2.11
C THR A 43 -19.33 3.52 -0.93
N PRO A 44 -19.13 2.43 -0.15
CA PRO A 44 -19.95 2.14 1.02
C PRO A 44 -19.82 3.16 2.16
N HIS A 45 -18.82 4.05 2.09
CA HIS A 45 -18.52 5.09 3.07
C HIS A 45 -18.69 6.50 2.50
N GLY A 46 -19.38 6.64 1.36
CA GLY A 46 -19.62 7.92 0.70
C GLY A 46 -18.45 8.45 -0.13
N GLY A 47 -17.42 7.63 -0.34
CA GLY A 47 -16.30 7.93 -1.22
C GLY A 47 -16.56 7.55 -2.67
N PRO A 48 -15.66 7.93 -3.60
CA PRO A 48 -15.88 7.74 -5.03
C PRO A 48 -15.34 6.43 -5.61
N LEU A 49 -14.68 5.58 -4.82
CA LEU A 49 -13.94 4.42 -5.32
C LEU A 49 -14.56 3.09 -4.88
N GLU A 50 -14.54 2.10 -5.77
CA GLU A 50 -14.88 0.72 -5.43
C GLU A 50 -13.75 0.03 -4.65
N PRO A 51 -14.02 -1.01 -3.85
CA PRO A 51 -13.02 -1.70 -3.03
C PRO A 51 -11.74 -2.11 -3.77
N GLU A 52 -11.86 -2.66 -4.98
CA GLU A 52 -10.74 -3.14 -5.80
C GLU A 52 -9.87 -1.99 -6.33
N GLN A 53 -10.43 -0.77 -6.37
CA GLN A 53 -9.71 0.42 -6.77
C GLN A 53 -8.83 0.97 -5.64
N CYS A 54 -8.93 0.42 -4.42
CA CYS A 54 -8.17 0.80 -3.24
C CYS A 54 -7.15 -0.26 -2.79
N ASP A 55 -6.91 -1.31 -3.59
CA ASP A 55 -6.00 -2.41 -3.27
C ASP A 55 -4.63 -1.96 -2.73
N ALA A 56 -4.04 -0.92 -3.32
CA ALA A 56 -2.75 -0.40 -2.87
C ALA A 56 -2.77 0.21 -1.45
N VAL A 57 -3.92 0.76 -1.02
CA VAL A 57 -4.08 1.22 0.37
C VAL A 57 -4.14 0.02 1.31
N TRP A 58 -4.77 -1.08 0.89
CA TRP A 58 -4.80 -2.33 1.65
C TRP A 58 -3.44 -3.02 1.71
N TRP A 59 -2.63 -2.92 0.64
CA TRP A 59 -1.26 -3.44 0.66
C TRP A 59 -0.43 -2.83 1.77
N LEU A 60 -0.60 -1.55 2.12
CA LEU A 60 0.11 -0.91 3.23
C LEU A 60 -0.09 -1.66 4.55
N LYS A 61 -1.32 -2.12 4.83
CA LYS A 61 -1.65 -2.89 6.04
C LYS A 61 -0.89 -4.21 6.08
N GLU A 62 -0.79 -4.89 4.95
CA GLU A 62 -0.09 -6.17 4.87
C GLU A 62 1.43 -5.99 4.88
N LEU A 63 1.95 -4.99 4.16
CA LEU A 63 3.39 -4.72 4.07
C LEU A 63 4.01 -4.27 5.40
N ARG A 64 3.23 -3.70 6.34
CA ARG A 64 3.72 -3.40 7.70
C ARG A 64 4.26 -4.62 8.45
N ARG A 65 3.92 -5.83 7.99
CA ARG A 65 4.39 -7.10 8.57
C ARG A 65 5.84 -7.44 8.21
N ILE A 66 6.47 -6.68 7.31
CA ILE A 66 7.83 -6.96 6.82
C ILE A 66 8.89 -6.95 7.92
N GLU A 67 8.67 -6.25 9.03
CA GLU A 67 9.56 -6.24 10.20
C GLU A 67 9.32 -7.41 11.17
N PHE A 68 8.47 -8.38 10.82
CA PHE A 68 8.19 -9.60 11.59
C PHE A 68 7.66 -9.38 13.03
N HIS A 69 7.23 -8.17 13.37
CA HIS A 69 6.83 -7.77 14.73
C HIS A 69 5.71 -8.60 15.39
N ASP A 70 4.92 -9.35 14.61
CA ASP A 70 3.77 -10.12 15.11
C ASP A 70 4.11 -11.59 15.51
N LEU A 71 5.36 -12.06 15.38
CA LEU A 71 5.69 -13.49 15.55
C LEU A 71 5.60 -14.02 16.99
N ASP A 72 5.73 -13.18 18.01
CA ASP A 72 6.00 -13.71 19.36
C ASP A 72 4.76 -13.98 20.23
N HIS A 73 3.58 -13.46 19.91
CA HIS A 73 2.43 -13.50 20.85
C HIS A 73 1.05 -13.77 20.23
N GLY A 74 0.96 -14.25 18.98
CA GLY A 74 -0.32 -14.49 18.30
C GLY A 74 -0.77 -15.95 18.25
N ASP A 75 -2.08 -16.18 18.11
CA ASP A 75 -2.64 -17.48 17.70
C ASP A 75 -1.92 -17.94 16.41
N PRO A 76 -1.33 -19.17 16.39
CA PRO A 76 -0.67 -19.71 15.20
C PRO A 76 -1.56 -19.75 13.96
N THR A 77 -2.88 -19.89 14.12
CA THR A 77 -3.83 -19.91 13.02
C THR A 77 -4.01 -18.51 12.42
N GLU A 78 -4.18 -17.50 13.27
CA GLU A 78 -4.24 -16.11 12.85
C GLU A 78 -2.93 -15.66 12.19
N SER A 79 -1.80 -16.06 12.77
CA SER A 79 -0.46 -15.77 12.24
C SER A 79 -0.28 -16.36 10.84
N ARG A 80 -0.64 -17.63 10.63
CA ARG A 80 -0.61 -18.27 9.29
C ARG A 80 -1.52 -17.55 8.29
N ARG A 81 -2.70 -17.10 8.71
CA ARG A 81 -3.62 -16.34 7.84
C ARG A 81 -3.00 -15.01 7.41
N LYS A 82 -2.43 -14.26 8.35
CA LYS A 82 -1.73 -12.99 8.10
C LYS A 82 -0.55 -13.18 7.13
N TRP A 83 0.27 -14.21 7.34
CA TRP A 83 1.38 -14.52 6.43
C TRP A 83 0.95 -14.92 5.03
N ARG A 84 -0.16 -15.67 4.89
CA ARG A 84 -0.74 -15.94 3.56
C ARG A 84 -1.19 -14.66 2.86
N GLN A 85 -1.79 -13.72 3.59
CA GLN A 85 -2.24 -12.45 3.01
C GLN A 85 -1.06 -11.55 2.61
N TYR A 86 -0.01 -11.51 3.43
CA TYR A 86 1.25 -10.85 3.09
C TYR A 86 1.87 -11.46 1.82
N GLY A 87 1.97 -12.79 1.73
CA GLY A 87 2.46 -13.47 0.53
C GLY A 87 1.65 -13.17 -0.73
N LYS A 88 0.31 -13.15 -0.63
CA LYS A 88 -0.56 -12.72 -1.74
C LYS A 88 -0.28 -11.28 -2.19
N THR A 89 -0.03 -10.39 -1.23
CA THR A 89 0.31 -8.98 -1.51
C THR A 89 1.63 -8.88 -2.26
N LEU A 90 2.67 -9.62 -1.83
CA LEU A 90 3.94 -9.69 -2.54
C LEU A 90 3.77 -10.20 -3.98
N VAL A 91 2.98 -11.26 -4.17
CA VAL A 91 2.70 -11.82 -5.51
C VAL A 91 1.98 -10.80 -6.40
N ALA A 92 0.99 -10.07 -5.87
CA ALA A 92 0.32 -8.99 -6.59
C ALA A 92 1.27 -7.87 -7.01
N MET A 93 2.38 -7.69 -6.29
CA MET A 93 3.44 -6.73 -6.59
C MET A 93 4.59 -7.34 -7.42
N GLY A 94 4.48 -8.59 -7.85
CA GLY A 94 5.46 -9.28 -8.70
C GLY A 94 6.62 -9.93 -7.97
N LEU A 95 6.49 -10.18 -6.66
CA LEU A 95 7.49 -10.86 -5.83
C LEU A 95 6.95 -12.21 -5.35
N ASN A 96 7.72 -13.28 -5.54
CA ASN A 96 7.33 -14.64 -5.11
C ASN A 96 7.83 -15.00 -3.71
N HIS A 97 8.63 -14.13 -3.11
CA HIS A 97 9.24 -14.27 -1.79
C HIS A 97 9.44 -12.89 -1.16
N VAL A 98 9.81 -12.88 0.12
CA VAL A 98 10.16 -11.64 0.83
C VAL A 98 11.39 -11.02 0.16
N PRO A 99 11.39 -9.72 -0.17
CA PRO A 99 12.53 -9.07 -0.81
C PRO A 99 13.79 -9.23 0.04
N SER A 100 14.89 -9.56 -0.63
CA SER A 100 16.18 -9.91 -0.03
C SER A 100 17.35 -9.16 -0.68
N THR A 101 17.13 -8.61 -1.87
CA THR A 101 18.12 -7.82 -2.63
C THR A 101 17.67 -6.37 -2.79
N PRO A 102 18.60 -5.41 -2.95
CA PRO A 102 18.27 -4.01 -3.20
C PRO A 102 17.30 -3.81 -4.38
N GLU A 103 17.43 -4.62 -5.44
CA GLU A 103 16.59 -4.58 -6.63
C GLU A 103 15.14 -4.99 -6.31
N GLU A 104 14.97 -6.01 -5.47
CA GLU A 104 13.64 -6.46 -5.01
C GLU A 104 12.98 -5.42 -4.08
N PHE A 105 13.75 -4.79 -3.19
CA PHE A 105 13.24 -3.69 -2.35
C PHE A 105 12.82 -2.49 -3.20
N ALA A 106 13.62 -2.13 -4.20
CA ALA A 106 13.31 -1.08 -5.16
C ALA A 106 12.03 -1.39 -5.95
N LEU A 107 11.89 -2.64 -6.43
CA LEU A 107 10.70 -3.10 -7.12
C LEU A 107 9.47 -3.00 -6.23
N LEU A 108 9.55 -3.48 -4.98
CA LEU A 108 8.45 -3.40 -4.02
C LEU A 108 7.99 -1.96 -3.79
N GLN A 109 8.94 -1.06 -3.51
CA GLN A 109 8.65 0.37 -3.29
C GLN A 109 8.02 1.01 -4.54
N ARG A 110 8.57 0.73 -5.72
CA ARG A 110 8.04 1.26 -6.98
C ARG A 110 6.59 0.82 -7.20
N ARG A 111 6.30 -0.47 -7.03
CA ARG A 111 4.96 -1.03 -7.20
C ARG A 111 3.96 -0.47 -6.19
N LEU A 112 4.39 -0.28 -4.96
CA LEU A 112 3.58 0.39 -3.94
C LEU A 112 3.21 1.81 -4.39
N TYR A 113 4.19 2.58 -4.84
CA TYR A 113 3.97 3.97 -5.26
C TYR A 113 3.09 4.06 -6.51
N GLU A 114 3.35 3.24 -7.52
CA GLU A 114 2.52 3.14 -8.73
C GLU A 114 1.05 2.87 -8.35
N GLY A 115 0.82 1.91 -7.45
CA GLY A 115 -0.51 1.57 -6.94
C GLY A 115 -1.17 2.76 -6.21
N LEU A 116 -0.49 3.36 -5.24
CA LEU A 116 -1.05 4.48 -4.47
C LEU A 116 -1.32 5.71 -5.33
N VAL A 117 -0.44 6.02 -6.28
CA VAL A 117 -0.65 7.10 -7.25
C VAL A 117 -1.87 6.82 -8.12
N ALA A 118 -2.10 5.57 -8.53
CA ALA A 118 -3.30 5.20 -9.27
C ALA A 118 -4.58 5.41 -8.44
N VAL A 119 -4.59 5.04 -7.14
CA VAL A 119 -5.71 5.31 -6.23
C VAL A 119 -5.98 6.81 -6.13
N LEU A 120 -4.94 7.61 -5.84
CA LEU A 120 -5.06 9.05 -5.67
C LEU A 120 -5.53 9.75 -6.95
N ARG A 121 -5.04 9.33 -8.12
CA ARG A 121 -5.48 9.87 -9.42
C ARG A 121 -6.95 9.58 -9.68
N ARG A 122 -7.42 8.37 -9.39
CA ARG A 122 -8.84 8.00 -9.52
C ARG A 122 -9.70 8.85 -8.58
N ALA A 123 -9.30 8.96 -7.31
CA ALA A 123 -10.01 9.77 -6.33
C ALA A 123 -10.11 11.24 -6.77
N LEU A 124 -8.99 11.83 -7.23
CA LEU A 124 -8.95 13.20 -7.74
C LEU A 124 -9.81 13.39 -8.99
N ALA A 125 -9.83 12.43 -9.91
CA ALA A 125 -10.64 12.51 -11.12
C ALA A 125 -12.15 12.45 -10.84
N SER A 126 -12.54 11.85 -9.71
CA SER A 126 -13.93 11.78 -9.26
C SER A 126 -14.38 13.01 -8.46
N LEU A 127 -13.47 13.94 -8.12
CA LEU A 127 -13.86 15.17 -7.48
C LEU A 127 -14.59 16.07 -8.49
N PRO A 128 -15.72 16.70 -8.11
CA PRO A 128 -16.33 17.71 -8.96
C PRO A 128 -15.32 18.83 -9.20
N LEU A 129 -15.17 19.25 -10.46
CA LEU A 129 -14.39 20.44 -10.77
C LEU A 129 -14.99 21.62 -9.97
N PRO A 130 -14.17 22.45 -9.31
CA PRO A 130 -14.69 23.64 -8.65
C PRO A 130 -15.44 24.47 -9.70
N SER A 131 -16.70 24.81 -9.40
CA SER A 131 -17.47 25.77 -10.18
C SER A 131 -16.66 27.05 -10.29
N ALA A 132 -16.31 27.43 -11.51
CA ALA A 132 -15.63 28.70 -11.82
C ALA A 132 -16.54 29.89 -11.52
#